data_AF-A0AA43TZ87-F1
#
_entry.id   AF-A0AA43TZ87-F1
#
_cell.length_a   1.000
_cell.length_b   1.000
_cell.length_c   1.000
_cell.angle_alpha   90.00
_cell.angle_beta   90.00
_cell.angle_gamma   90.00
#
_symmetry.space_group_name_H-M   'P 1'
#
loop_
_entity.id
_entity.type
_entity.pdbx_description
1 polymer ?
#
loop_
_entity_poly.entity_id
_entity_poly.type
_entity_poly.pdbx_seq_one_letter_code
_entity_poly.pdbx_strand_id
1 'polypeptide(L)'
;MHSGRKPPASEESGYRIIGRGTAGTIFEIPGSELAVKKGPNVDAIWDDFRLTNKVNKAFADDREMLQALFPEMVIQRLQNVFGAAFEVDRIMPIPKAEREELIDRYFEQDEEAKEKAKNDQSNESCLIGVYLGENELEKQAEEPYDNLENFPMRLNMLEEHLQEDTSILATEMAIALAVLHWQAQVDGQDCEFVLGSSIAGMADRRAPLQFGPDSRPQEVVATRLFNKREISLWVLNFDKAVETELSIQDVHTRLVNAFFGNDPYFPRPDVDPLLWGHFINAYLRPSQAVLRRRQVGGDTLSLPQEFIDRVVAKCKKDKLWDPEKDIIFG
;
A
#
# COMPACT_ATOMS: atom_id res chain seq x y z
N MET A 1 37.03 -22.42 32.78
CA MET A 1 37.35 -20.99 32.98
C MET A 1 37.22 -20.32 31.62
N HIS A 2 36.12 -19.60 31.34
CA HIS A 2 36.07 -18.12 31.32
C HIS A 2 37.29 -17.52 30.59
N SER A 3 37.21 -16.66 29.58
CA SER A 3 36.21 -15.78 28.97
C SER A 3 36.92 -15.22 27.70
N GLY A 4 36.37 -14.56 26.70
CA GLY A 4 35.10 -13.89 26.48
C GLY A 4 35.26 -13.03 25.21
N ARG A 5 34.11 -12.67 24.61
CA ARG A 5 33.89 -11.62 23.60
C ARG A 5 34.46 -11.84 22.18
N LYS A 6 33.61 -12.35 21.30
CA LYS A 6 33.22 -11.61 20.09
C LYS A 6 31.77 -11.19 20.30
N PRO A 7 31.40 -9.91 20.12
CA PRO A 7 30.71 -9.54 18.87
C PRO A 7 30.87 -8.03 18.52
N PRO A 8 30.13 -7.43 17.56
CA PRO A 8 29.88 -7.81 16.16
C PRO A 8 29.87 -6.58 15.20
N ALA A 9 29.72 -6.82 13.90
CA ALA A 9 28.84 -6.09 12.97
C ALA A 9 29.05 -6.77 11.60
N SER A 10 28.19 -7.71 11.23
CA SER A 10 27.21 -7.49 10.15
C SER A 10 27.84 -6.74 8.99
N GLU A 11 28.08 -7.45 7.89
CA GLU A 11 28.34 -6.87 6.56
C GLU A 11 27.13 -6.01 6.18
N GLU A 12 27.12 -4.79 6.70
CA GLU A 12 26.20 -3.71 6.37
C GLU A 12 26.61 -3.22 4.99
N SER A 13 25.75 -3.47 4.00
CA SER A 13 25.69 -2.84 2.66
C SER A 13 27.05 -2.55 2.01
N GLY A 14 27.44 -3.33 0.99
CA GLY A 14 28.71 -3.22 0.24
C GLY A 14 28.98 -1.92 -0.53
N TYR A 15 28.51 -0.76 -0.07
CA TYR A 15 28.71 0.55 -0.69
C TYR A 15 29.71 1.39 0.13
N ARG A 16 30.78 1.89 -0.52
CA ARG A 16 31.77 2.77 0.12
C ARG A 16 31.39 4.24 -0.07
N ILE A 17 31.61 5.04 0.95
CA ILE A 17 31.33 6.48 0.90
C ILE A 17 32.45 7.21 0.14
N ILE A 18 32.07 7.99 -0.86
CA ILE A 18 32.98 8.76 -1.72
C ILE A 18 32.76 10.27 -1.67
N GLY A 19 31.68 10.74 -1.03
CA GLY A 19 31.43 12.16 -0.83
C GLY A 19 30.50 12.43 0.34
N ARG A 20 30.71 13.54 1.06
CA ARG A 20 29.81 14.03 2.10
C ARG A 20 29.74 15.56 2.03
N GLY A 21 28.51 16.08 2.06
CA GLY A 21 28.25 17.52 2.07
C GLY A 21 26.90 17.85 2.69
N THR A 22 26.57 19.13 2.74
CA THR A 22 25.28 19.63 3.29
C THR A 22 24.07 19.09 2.52
N ALA A 23 24.23 18.80 1.23
CA ALA A 23 23.19 18.26 0.36
C ALA A 23 23.12 16.72 0.35
N GLY A 24 23.93 16.02 1.15
CA GLY A 24 23.86 14.56 1.27
C GLY A 24 25.22 13.83 1.25
N THR A 25 25.13 12.51 1.33
CA THR A 25 26.25 11.58 1.23
C THR A 25 26.20 10.82 -0.09
N ILE A 26 27.34 10.69 -0.76
CA ILE A 26 27.50 9.95 -2.00
C ILE A 26 28.21 8.62 -1.70
N PHE A 27 27.62 7.55 -2.18
CA PHE A 27 28.12 6.18 -2.07
C PHE A 27 28.53 5.68 -3.45
N GLU A 28 29.73 5.12 -3.59
CA GLU A 28 30.12 4.41 -4.81
C GLU A 28 29.35 3.12 -4.95
N ILE A 29 29.05 2.72 -6.18
CA ILE A 29 28.59 1.38 -6.51
C ILE A 29 29.82 0.61 -7.05
N PRO A 30 30.35 -0.38 -6.32
CA PRO A 30 31.56 -1.09 -6.76
C PRO A 30 31.43 -1.67 -8.17
N GLY A 31 32.41 -1.38 -9.03
CA GLY A 31 32.43 -1.86 -10.41
C GLY A 31 31.50 -1.11 -11.38
N SER A 32 30.88 0.00 -10.96
CA SER A 32 30.00 0.83 -11.79
C SER A 32 30.52 2.26 -11.94
N GLU A 33 30.15 2.93 -13.04
CA GLU A 33 30.35 4.38 -13.23
C GLU A 33 29.32 5.22 -12.46
N LEU A 34 28.33 4.58 -11.83
CA LEU A 34 27.25 5.21 -11.09
C LEU A 34 27.56 5.33 -9.59
N ALA A 35 26.91 6.29 -8.94
CA ALA A 35 26.96 6.50 -7.50
C ALA A 35 25.54 6.75 -6.95
N VAL A 36 25.31 6.37 -5.71
CA VAL A 36 24.04 6.62 -5.00
C VAL A 36 24.19 7.88 -4.16
N LYS A 37 23.25 8.82 -4.29
CA LYS A 37 23.15 9.97 -3.40
C LYS A 37 22.05 9.73 -2.36
N LYS A 38 22.45 9.74 -1.08
CA LYS A 38 21.51 9.86 0.04
C LYS A 38 21.47 11.33 0.46
N GLY A 39 20.41 12.04 0.10
CA GLY A 39 20.19 13.41 0.56
C GLY A 39 19.79 13.49 2.04
N PRO A 40 19.68 14.71 2.60
CA PRO A 40 19.35 14.92 4.01
C PRO A 40 17.89 14.58 4.34
N ASN A 41 16.99 14.67 3.36
CA ASN A 41 15.57 14.30 3.46
C ASN A 41 14.98 14.06 2.06
N VAL A 42 13.74 13.60 2.02
CA VAL A 42 13.01 13.20 0.79
C VAL A 42 12.81 14.39 -0.16
N ASP A 43 12.30 15.53 0.33
CA ASP A 43 12.06 16.73 -0.48
C ASP A 43 13.36 17.24 -1.11
N ALA A 44 14.46 17.26 -0.36
CA ALA A 44 15.76 17.68 -0.86
C ALA A 44 16.30 16.73 -1.93
N ILE A 45 16.06 15.41 -1.83
CA ILE A 45 16.44 14.45 -2.88
C ILE A 45 15.57 14.66 -4.12
N TRP A 46 14.26 14.87 -3.95
CA TRP A 46 13.33 15.09 -5.06
C TRP A 46 13.57 16.41 -5.77
N ASP A 47 13.80 17.49 -5.03
CA ASP A 47 14.14 18.81 -5.59
C ASP A 47 15.46 18.74 -6.35
N ASP A 48 16.48 18.10 -5.77
CA ASP A 48 17.78 17.90 -6.43
C ASP A 48 17.63 17.04 -7.70
N PHE A 49 16.84 15.95 -7.65
CA PHE A 49 16.53 15.12 -8.81
C PHE A 49 15.81 15.93 -9.91
N ARG A 50 14.73 16.65 -9.55
CA ARG A 50 13.92 17.42 -10.50
C ARG A 50 14.71 18.56 -11.11
N LEU A 51 15.43 19.33 -10.32
CA LEU A 51 16.22 20.46 -10.79
C LEU A 51 17.41 20.00 -11.64
N THR A 52 18.12 18.95 -11.22
CA THR A 52 19.25 18.41 -12.01
C THR A 52 18.77 17.93 -13.37
N ASN A 53 17.64 17.22 -13.44
CA ASN A 53 17.07 16.78 -14.72
C ASN A 53 16.53 17.93 -15.58
N LYS A 54 15.93 18.97 -14.96
CA LYS A 54 15.51 20.18 -15.68
C LYS A 54 16.71 20.90 -16.30
N VAL A 55 17.81 21.04 -15.56
CA VAL A 55 19.03 21.67 -16.06
C VAL A 55 19.71 20.80 -17.13
N ASN A 56 19.78 19.47 -16.94
CA ASN A 56 20.28 18.53 -17.95
C ASN A 56 19.54 18.69 -19.28
N LYS A 57 18.20 18.76 -19.23
CA LYS A 57 17.37 18.97 -20.41
C LYS A 57 17.69 20.29 -21.11
N ALA A 58 17.76 21.40 -20.36
CA ALA A 58 18.09 22.71 -20.94
C ALA A 58 19.46 22.71 -21.63
N PHE A 59 20.47 22.10 -20.99
CA PHE A 59 21.81 21.98 -21.59
C PHE A 59 21.84 21.05 -22.81
N ALA A 60 20.99 20.03 -22.86
CA ALA A 60 20.87 19.16 -24.02
C ALA A 60 20.21 19.88 -25.20
N ASP A 61 19.10 20.58 -24.94
CA ASP A 61 18.34 21.31 -25.95
C ASP A 61 19.19 22.44 -26.60
N ASP A 62 20.02 23.13 -25.82
CA ASP A 62 20.85 24.25 -26.31
C ASP A 62 22.26 23.83 -26.79
N ARG A 63 22.63 22.54 -26.68
CA ARG A 63 24.01 22.06 -26.87
C ARG A 63 24.59 22.42 -28.24
N GLU A 64 23.83 22.19 -29.30
CA GLU A 64 24.30 22.44 -30.68
C GLU A 64 24.53 23.92 -30.94
N MET A 65 23.59 24.77 -30.50
CA MET A 65 23.71 26.22 -30.61
C MET A 65 24.93 26.72 -29.83
N LEU A 66 25.11 26.28 -28.58
CA LEU A 66 26.24 26.70 -27.75
C LEU A 66 27.58 26.26 -28.36
N GLN A 67 27.65 25.08 -28.98
CA GLN A 67 28.88 24.59 -29.62
C GLN A 67 29.21 25.38 -30.88
N ALA A 68 28.21 25.80 -31.65
CA ALA A 68 28.40 26.64 -32.81
C ALA A 68 28.88 28.06 -32.44
N LEU A 69 28.37 28.63 -31.35
CA LEU A 69 28.78 29.95 -30.86
C LEU A 69 30.18 29.92 -30.24
N PHE A 70 30.56 28.81 -29.59
CA PHE A 70 31.82 28.66 -28.87
C PHE A 70 32.56 27.36 -29.28
N PRO A 71 33.06 27.26 -30.52
CA PRO A 71 33.57 26.01 -31.08
C PRO A 71 34.81 25.45 -30.37
N GLU A 72 35.64 26.33 -29.81
CA GLU A 72 36.86 25.96 -29.07
C GLU A 72 36.59 25.67 -27.58
N MET A 73 35.34 25.83 -27.10
CA MET A 73 34.98 25.57 -25.71
C MET A 73 34.32 24.21 -25.54
N VAL A 74 34.64 23.56 -24.41
CA VAL A 74 33.97 22.32 -23.99
C VAL A 74 32.71 22.68 -23.20
N ILE A 75 31.54 22.33 -23.75
CA ILE A 75 30.27 22.44 -23.02
C ILE A 75 30.29 21.43 -21.87
N GLN A 76 30.05 21.93 -20.66
CA GLN A 76 30.12 21.14 -19.43
C GLN A 76 29.17 19.94 -19.47
N ARG A 77 29.64 18.81 -18.93
CA ARG A 77 28.81 17.64 -18.66
C ARG A 77 28.23 17.78 -17.27
N LEU A 78 26.93 17.58 -17.18
CA LEU A 78 26.18 17.57 -15.93
C LEU A 78 25.93 16.12 -15.50
N GLN A 79 25.67 15.91 -14.22
CA GLN A 79 25.38 14.58 -13.68
C GLN A 79 23.99 14.13 -14.14
N ASN A 80 23.90 12.94 -14.72
CA ASN A 80 22.62 12.29 -14.96
C ASN A 80 22.14 11.63 -13.67
N VAL A 81 20.91 11.92 -13.23
CA VAL A 81 20.34 11.39 -11.99
C VAL A 81 19.12 10.54 -12.34
N PHE A 82 19.08 9.32 -11.81
CA PHE A 82 18.14 8.28 -12.23
C PHE A 82 17.10 7.89 -11.15
N GLY A 83 17.07 8.50 -9.96
CA GLY A 83 16.01 8.26 -8.96
C GLY A 83 16.19 8.95 -7.58
N ALA A 84 15.23 8.72 -6.66
CA ALA A 84 15.18 9.21 -5.26
C ALA A 84 14.78 8.07 -4.28
N ALA A 85 15.20 8.12 -3.00
CA ALA A 85 14.95 7.05 -2.00
C ALA A 85 14.37 7.59 -0.67
N PHE A 86 13.50 6.82 0.01
CA PHE A 86 12.87 7.14 1.30
C PHE A 86 12.80 5.92 2.25
N GLU A 87 12.72 6.15 3.57
CA GLU A 87 12.59 5.12 4.61
C GLU A 87 11.12 5.04 5.07
N VAL A 88 10.56 3.83 5.17
CA VAL A 88 9.19 3.57 5.64
C VAL A 88 9.20 2.64 6.85
N ASP A 89 8.16 2.70 7.68
CA ASP A 89 7.96 1.70 8.74
C ASP A 89 7.82 0.31 8.10
N ARG A 90 8.59 -0.65 8.63
CA ARG A 90 8.53 -2.04 8.15
C ARG A 90 7.34 -2.74 8.78
N ILE A 91 6.41 -3.19 7.95
CA ILE A 91 5.37 -4.15 8.35
C ILE A 91 6.05 -5.50 8.58
N MET A 92 5.88 -6.08 9.77
CA MET A 92 6.49 -7.37 10.07
C MET A 92 5.62 -8.48 9.46
N PRO A 93 6.23 -9.57 8.97
CA PRO A 93 5.49 -10.67 8.39
C PRO A 93 4.56 -11.32 9.43
N ILE A 94 3.58 -12.05 8.94
CA ILE A 94 2.72 -12.93 9.75
C ILE A 94 3.62 -13.91 10.54
N PRO A 95 3.29 -14.21 11.82
CA PRO A 95 4.18 -15.02 12.64
C PRO A 95 4.28 -16.46 12.12
N LYS A 96 5.33 -17.16 12.54
CA LYS A 96 5.74 -18.42 11.90
C LYS A 96 4.68 -19.52 12.00
N ALA A 97 3.99 -19.64 13.14
CA ALA A 97 3.01 -20.71 13.34
C ALA A 97 1.83 -20.58 12.37
N GLU A 98 1.46 -19.34 12.09
CA GLU A 98 0.39 -18.93 11.21
C GLU A 98 0.77 -19.13 9.74
N ARG A 99 2.02 -18.80 9.37
CA ARG A 99 2.56 -19.12 8.04
C ARG A 99 2.57 -20.63 7.78
N GLU A 100 2.95 -21.42 8.78
CA GLU A 100 2.93 -22.88 8.68
C GLU A 100 1.49 -23.42 8.52
N GLU A 101 0.50 -22.83 9.20
CA GLU A 101 -0.92 -23.18 9.02
C GLU A 101 -1.44 -22.87 7.62
N LEU A 102 -1.07 -21.71 7.06
CA LEU A 102 -1.41 -21.35 5.68
C LEU A 102 -0.83 -22.34 4.67
N ILE A 103 0.44 -22.74 4.85
CA ILE A 103 1.08 -23.77 4.02
C ILE A 103 0.35 -25.10 4.15
N ASP A 104 0.03 -25.51 5.38
CA ASP A 104 -0.63 -26.79 5.61
C ASP A 104 -2.00 -26.88 4.94
N ARG A 105 -2.71 -25.75 4.82
CA ARG A 105 -4.04 -25.69 4.24
C ARG A 105 -4.04 -25.47 2.73
N TYR A 106 -3.25 -24.53 2.23
CA TYR A 106 -3.40 -23.97 0.88
C TYR A 106 -2.32 -24.39 -0.13
N PHE A 107 -1.23 -25.02 0.32
CA PHE A 107 -0.21 -25.53 -0.59
C PHE A 107 -0.54 -26.94 -1.05
N GLU A 108 0.29 -27.48 -1.95
CA GLU A 108 0.24 -28.88 -2.35
C GLU A 108 0.14 -29.80 -1.13
N GLN A 109 -0.76 -30.78 -1.19
CA GLN A 109 -1.04 -31.67 -0.05
C GLN A 109 0.04 -32.74 0.17
N ASP A 110 1.09 -32.73 -0.65
CA ASP A 110 2.27 -33.56 -0.47
C ASP A 110 3.13 -33.06 0.69
N GLU A 111 3.49 -33.96 1.61
CA GLU A 111 4.23 -33.61 2.83
C GLU A 111 5.67 -33.12 2.55
N GLU A 112 6.31 -33.61 1.48
CA GLU A 112 7.65 -33.14 1.09
C GLU A 112 7.58 -31.72 0.54
N ALA A 113 6.54 -31.41 -0.26
CA ALA A 113 6.26 -30.06 -0.75
C ALA A 113 5.97 -29.08 0.39
N LYS A 114 5.14 -29.46 1.38
CA LYS A 114 4.86 -28.62 2.56
C LYS A 114 6.10 -28.35 3.38
N GLU A 115 6.90 -29.38 3.69
CA GLU A 115 8.13 -29.21 4.47
C GLU A 115 9.14 -28.33 3.72
N LYS A 116 9.23 -28.46 2.39
CA LYS A 116 10.03 -27.57 1.56
C LYS A 116 9.55 -26.12 1.67
N ALA A 117 8.25 -25.87 1.57
CA ALA A 117 7.67 -24.54 1.67
C ALA A 117 7.88 -23.90 3.06
N LYS A 118 7.75 -24.68 4.15
CA LYS A 118 7.97 -24.20 5.54
C LYS A 118 9.41 -23.76 5.79
N ASN A 119 10.37 -24.35 5.08
CA ASN A 119 11.79 -24.05 5.17
C ASN A 119 12.28 -23.05 4.09
N ASP A 120 11.40 -22.62 3.17
CA ASP A 120 11.76 -21.67 2.13
C ASP A 120 11.84 -20.24 2.69
N GLN A 121 12.97 -19.58 2.47
CA GLN A 121 13.21 -18.21 2.93
C GLN A 121 12.28 -17.19 2.24
N SER A 122 11.84 -17.45 1.00
CA SER A 122 10.89 -16.57 0.30
C SER A 122 9.57 -16.43 1.06
N ASN A 123 9.16 -17.47 1.78
CA ASN A 123 7.94 -17.49 2.59
C ASN A 123 8.08 -16.72 3.91
N GLU A 124 9.28 -16.25 4.29
CA GLU A 124 9.50 -15.48 5.53
C GLU A 124 8.94 -14.06 5.50
N SER A 125 8.73 -13.49 4.32
CA SER A 125 8.22 -12.12 4.15
C SER A 125 6.70 -12.05 3.98
N CYS A 126 5.96 -13.07 4.42
CA CYS A 126 4.51 -13.17 4.22
C CYS A 126 3.73 -12.00 4.84
N LEU A 127 3.08 -11.23 3.96
CA LEU A 127 1.95 -10.35 4.24
C LEU A 127 0.73 -10.96 3.56
N ILE A 128 -0.45 -10.79 4.16
CA ILE A 128 -1.70 -11.32 3.59
C ILE A 128 -2.46 -10.17 2.95
N GLY A 129 -2.72 -10.22 1.65
CA GLY A 129 -3.63 -9.30 0.98
C GLY A 129 -5.09 -9.62 1.33
N VAL A 130 -5.86 -8.63 1.76
CA VAL A 130 -7.24 -8.84 2.25
C VAL A 130 -8.26 -8.47 1.17
N TYR A 131 -8.80 -9.46 0.47
CA TYR A 131 -9.73 -9.24 -0.64
C TYR A 131 -11.18 -9.54 -0.24
N LEU A 132 -11.95 -8.52 0.14
CA LEU A 132 -13.36 -8.67 0.53
C LEU A 132 -14.34 -8.48 -0.63
N GLY A 133 -13.85 -8.06 -1.80
CA GLY A 133 -14.64 -7.78 -2.99
C GLY A 133 -14.74 -8.92 -3.98
N GLU A 134 -14.21 -10.10 -3.64
CA GLU A 134 -14.20 -11.28 -4.51
C GLU A 134 -14.05 -12.56 -3.67
N ASN A 135 -14.75 -13.63 -4.09
CA ASN A 135 -14.54 -14.98 -3.59
C ASN A 135 -13.56 -15.72 -4.50
N GLU A 136 -12.84 -16.69 -3.94
CA GLU A 136 -12.03 -17.61 -4.73
C GLU A 136 -12.91 -18.41 -5.70
N LEU A 137 -12.48 -18.48 -6.96
CA LEU A 137 -13.15 -19.31 -7.96
C LEU A 137 -12.81 -20.78 -7.70
N GLU A 138 -13.75 -21.70 -7.92
CA GLU A 138 -13.54 -23.15 -7.74
C GLU A 138 -12.26 -23.65 -8.46
N LYS A 139 -11.98 -23.12 -9.66
CA LYS A 139 -10.76 -23.45 -10.43
C LYS A 139 -9.46 -22.98 -9.78
N GLN A 140 -9.49 -21.86 -9.04
CA GLN A 140 -8.33 -21.35 -8.31
C GLN A 140 -8.15 -22.09 -6.98
N ALA A 141 -9.24 -22.48 -6.33
CA ALA A 141 -9.19 -23.31 -5.13
C ALA A 141 -8.61 -24.73 -5.39
N GLU A 142 -8.69 -25.21 -6.64
CA GLU A 142 -8.10 -26.48 -7.07
C GLU A 142 -6.58 -26.40 -7.34
N GLU A 143 -6.04 -25.20 -7.59
CA GLU A 143 -4.62 -24.99 -7.84
C GLU A 143 -3.91 -24.59 -6.53
N PRO A 144 -2.95 -25.41 -6.05
CA PRO A 144 -2.23 -25.10 -4.83
C PRO A 144 -1.37 -23.84 -4.98
N TYR A 145 -1.22 -23.11 -3.88
CA TYR A 145 -0.31 -21.97 -3.82
C TYR A 145 1.15 -22.44 -3.68
N ASP A 146 2.07 -21.72 -4.31
CA ASP A 146 3.50 -22.05 -4.32
C ASP A 146 4.36 -21.14 -3.42
N ASN A 147 3.83 -19.99 -2.99
CA ASN A 147 4.54 -19.03 -2.14
C ASN A 147 3.58 -18.21 -1.25
N LEU A 148 4.12 -17.68 -0.15
CA LEU A 148 3.41 -16.83 0.81
C LEU A 148 3.72 -15.33 0.64
N GLU A 149 4.52 -14.95 -0.35
CA GLU A 149 4.84 -13.54 -0.60
C GLU A 149 3.59 -12.83 -1.14
N ASN A 150 3.07 -11.86 -0.38
CA ASN A 150 1.79 -11.19 -0.68
C ASN A 150 0.63 -12.18 -0.87
N PHE A 151 0.53 -13.16 0.02
CA PHE A 151 -0.47 -14.23 -0.05
C PHE A 151 -1.91 -13.66 -0.11
N PRO A 152 -2.68 -13.91 -1.18
CA PRO A 152 -3.99 -13.33 -1.31
C PRO A 152 -5.04 -14.13 -0.53
N MET A 153 -5.67 -13.52 0.46
CA MET A 153 -6.83 -14.11 1.13
C MET A 153 -8.11 -13.46 0.66
N ARG A 154 -8.91 -14.25 -0.06
CA ARG A 154 -10.22 -13.88 -0.60
C ARG A 154 -11.32 -14.03 0.44
N LEU A 155 -12.50 -13.49 0.17
CA LEU A 155 -13.57 -13.37 1.18
C LEU A 155 -13.92 -14.71 1.83
N ASN A 156 -14.22 -15.75 1.05
CA ASN A 156 -14.51 -17.09 1.56
C ASN A 156 -13.37 -17.68 2.40
N MET A 157 -12.11 -17.48 1.99
CA MET A 157 -10.94 -17.93 2.75
C MET A 157 -10.83 -17.21 4.10
N LEU A 158 -11.11 -15.90 4.11
CA LEU A 158 -11.13 -15.08 5.32
C LEU A 158 -12.25 -15.53 6.25
N GLU A 159 -13.47 -15.75 5.75
CA GLU A 159 -14.60 -16.22 6.55
C GLU A 159 -14.34 -17.56 7.23
N GLU A 160 -13.63 -18.48 6.56
CA GLU A 160 -13.22 -19.75 7.16
C GLU A 160 -12.25 -19.58 8.34
N HIS A 161 -11.39 -18.55 8.30
CA HIS A 161 -10.39 -18.30 9.34
C HIS A 161 -10.88 -17.34 10.44
N LEU A 162 -11.74 -16.39 10.09
CA LEU A 162 -12.12 -15.23 10.91
C LEU A 162 -13.58 -15.23 11.33
N GLN A 163 -14.44 -15.88 10.55
CA GLN A 163 -15.89 -15.91 10.78
C GLN A 163 -16.45 -14.47 10.96
N GLU A 164 -17.04 -14.18 12.13
CA GLU A 164 -17.65 -12.87 12.42
C GLU A 164 -16.66 -11.70 12.40
N ASP A 165 -15.36 -11.96 12.56
CA ASP A 165 -14.33 -10.91 12.57
C ASP A 165 -14.04 -10.35 11.16
N THR A 166 -14.50 -10.99 10.07
CA THR A 166 -14.41 -10.43 8.70
C THR A 166 -15.16 -9.09 8.59
N SER A 167 -16.24 -8.93 9.35
CA SER A 167 -17.00 -7.66 9.43
C SER A 167 -16.20 -6.51 10.06
N ILE A 168 -15.22 -6.84 10.91
CA ILE A 168 -14.30 -5.88 11.51
C ILE A 168 -13.31 -5.38 10.46
N LEU A 169 -12.76 -6.26 9.63
CA LEU A 169 -11.88 -5.87 8.52
C LEU A 169 -12.60 -4.94 7.53
N ALA A 170 -13.84 -5.27 7.15
CA ALA A 170 -14.66 -4.39 6.32
C ALA A 170 -14.89 -3.02 6.98
N THR A 171 -15.08 -2.99 8.30
CA THR A 171 -15.24 -1.76 9.09
C THR A 171 -13.97 -0.91 9.09
N GLU A 172 -12.80 -1.52 9.31
CA GLU A 172 -11.51 -0.82 9.30
C GLU A 172 -11.18 -0.26 7.91
N MET A 173 -11.38 -1.06 6.85
CA MET A 173 -11.23 -0.59 5.46
C MET A 173 -12.14 0.59 5.14
N ALA A 174 -13.41 0.52 5.57
CA ALA A 174 -14.37 1.58 5.37
C ALA A 174 -13.96 2.89 6.07
N ILE A 175 -13.46 2.79 7.31
CA ILE A 175 -12.94 3.95 8.05
C ILE A 175 -11.71 4.53 7.35
N ALA A 176 -10.78 3.70 6.91
CA ALA A 176 -9.59 4.13 6.18
C ALA A 176 -9.96 4.87 4.89
N LEU A 177 -10.84 4.29 4.06
CA LEU A 177 -11.32 4.94 2.84
C LEU A 177 -12.05 6.26 3.12
N ALA A 178 -12.86 6.34 4.17
CA ALA A 178 -13.51 7.59 4.55
C ALA A 178 -12.49 8.69 4.90
N VAL A 179 -11.40 8.34 5.58
CA VAL A 179 -10.30 9.26 5.87
C VAL A 179 -9.57 9.65 4.59
N LEU A 180 -9.24 8.69 3.72
CA LEU A 180 -8.58 8.94 2.44
C LEU A 180 -9.39 9.92 1.58
N HIS A 181 -10.65 9.61 1.32
CA HIS A 181 -11.51 10.41 0.44
C HIS A 181 -11.81 11.81 0.99
N TRP A 182 -12.13 11.95 2.28
CA TRP A 182 -12.73 13.19 2.79
C TRP A 182 -11.78 14.02 3.65
N GLN A 183 -10.85 13.38 4.35
CA GLN A 183 -9.87 14.07 5.19
C GLN A 183 -8.57 14.34 4.44
N ALA A 184 -8.01 13.31 3.80
CA ALA A 184 -6.80 13.44 2.99
C ALA A 184 -7.10 13.95 1.57
N GLN A 185 -8.35 13.83 1.11
CA GLN A 185 -8.76 14.22 -0.24
C GLN A 185 -7.93 13.53 -1.33
N VAL A 186 -7.69 12.23 -1.16
CA VAL A 186 -7.05 11.38 -2.17
C VAL A 186 -8.02 10.31 -2.63
N ASP A 187 -7.92 9.90 -3.90
CA ASP A 187 -8.81 8.89 -4.49
C ASP A 187 -8.54 7.45 -4.03
N GLY A 188 -7.36 7.19 -3.47
CA GLY A 188 -6.97 5.85 -3.01
C GLY A 188 -6.67 4.88 -4.17
N GLN A 189 -6.37 5.38 -5.37
CA GLN A 189 -5.97 4.52 -6.48
C GLN A 189 -4.71 3.73 -6.11
N ASP A 190 -4.75 2.42 -6.39
CA ASP A 190 -3.69 1.43 -6.12
C ASP A 190 -3.37 1.17 -4.64
N CYS A 191 -4.16 1.71 -3.71
CA CYS A 191 -3.95 1.41 -2.29
C CYS A 191 -4.26 -0.05 -1.98
N GLU A 192 -3.34 -0.68 -1.25
CA GLU A 192 -3.41 -2.08 -0.86
C GLU A 192 -3.74 -2.21 0.62
N PHE A 193 -4.50 -3.25 0.96
CA PHE A 193 -4.86 -3.58 2.33
C PHE A 193 -4.29 -4.93 2.70
N VAL A 194 -3.37 -4.94 3.67
CA VAL A 194 -2.63 -6.15 4.05
C VAL A 194 -2.67 -6.41 5.55
N LEU A 195 -2.72 -7.69 5.95
CA LEU A 195 -2.43 -8.10 7.32
C LEU A 195 -0.94 -8.35 7.48
N GLY A 196 -0.38 -7.75 8.52
CA GLY A 196 0.98 -7.97 8.95
C GLY A 196 1.07 -7.83 10.47
N SER A 197 2.14 -8.39 11.05
CA SER A 197 2.38 -8.22 12.47
C SER A 197 3.07 -6.90 12.78
N SER A 198 2.93 -6.47 14.03
CA SER A 198 3.71 -5.37 14.61
C SER A 198 4.68 -5.91 15.67
N ILE A 199 5.78 -5.18 15.89
CA ILE A 199 6.68 -5.49 17.00
C ILE A 199 5.94 -5.16 18.30
N ALA A 200 5.75 -6.16 19.16
CA ALA A 200 5.13 -5.99 20.47
C ALA A 200 5.76 -4.80 21.23
N GLY A 201 4.94 -3.79 21.55
CA GLY A 201 5.37 -2.52 22.16
C GLY A 201 5.51 -1.32 21.21
N MET A 202 5.25 -1.47 19.90
CA MET A 202 5.11 -0.33 18.97
C MET A 202 3.72 0.30 19.00
N ALA A 203 2.65 -0.48 19.24
CA ALA A 203 1.29 0.04 19.45
C ALA A 203 1.23 1.05 20.62
N ASP A 204 2.09 0.85 21.64
CA ASP A 204 2.19 1.72 22.81
C ASP A 204 3.08 2.97 22.56
N ARG A 205 3.82 3.04 21.44
CA ARG A 205 4.81 4.10 21.18
C ARG A 205 4.41 5.10 20.10
N ARG A 206 3.34 4.88 19.34
CA ARG A 206 2.91 5.80 18.28
C ARG A 206 1.39 5.80 18.13
N ALA A 207 0.68 6.26 19.16
CA ALA A 207 -0.71 6.69 18.99
C ALA A 207 -0.76 7.85 17.97
N PRO A 208 -1.62 7.79 16.93
CA PRO A 208 -2.04 8.99 16.23
C PRO A 208 -2.64 9.96 17.26
N LEU A 209 -2.30 11.25 17.14
CA LEU A 209 -2.73 12.35 18.02
C LEU A 209 -4.17 12.16 18.55
N GLN A 210 -4.30 11.90 19.85
CA GLN A 210 -5.60 11.97 20.52
C GLN A 210 -6.14 13.39 20.43
N PHE A 211 -7.30 13.57 19.81
CA PHE A 211 -8.11 14.77 19.96
C PHE A 211 -9.14 14.56 21.08
N GLY A 212 -8.72 14.71 22.34
CA GLY A 212 -9.62 14.80 23.50
C GLY A 212 -8.96 14.39 24.83
N PRO A 213 -9.21 15.12 25.95
CA PRO A 213 -8.55 14.86 27.24
C PRO A 213 -8.94 13.55 27.96
N ASP A 214 -9.94 12.81 27.46
CA ASP A 214 -10.48 11.60 28.12
C ASP A 214 -10.51 10.34 27.22
N SER A 215 -9.77 10.32 26.10
CA SER A 215 -9.79 9.18 25.18
C SER A 215 -8.80 8.09 25.61
N ARG A 216 -9.30 6.94 26.09
CA ARG A 216 -8.49 5.72 26.19
C ARG A 216 -8.24 5.14 24.79
N PRO A 217 -7.05 4.59 24.49
CA PRO A 217 -6.84 3.83 23.26
C PRO A 217 -7.88 2.71 23.17
N GLN A 218 -8.59 2.64 22.05
CA GLN A 218 -9.37 1.45 21.72
C GLN A 218 -8.38 0.31 21.43
N GLU A 219 -8.66 -0.89 21.94
CA GLU A 219 -7.99 -2.12 21.51
C GLU A 219 -8.05 -2.18 19.98
N VAL A 220 -6.90 -2.18 19.32
CA VAL A 220 -6.79 -2.46 17.89
C VAL A 220 -7.13 -3.93 17.73
N VAL A 221 -8.28 -4.25 17.14
CA VAL A 221 -8.70 -5.64 16.96
C VAL A 221 -8.04 -6.19 15.71
N ALA A 222 -6.79 -6.63 15.86
CA ALA A 222 -6.31 -7.80 15.15
C ALA A 222 -5.54 -8.72 16.13
N THR A 223 -6.19 -8.92 17.29
CA THR A 223 -5.75 -9.77 18.40
C THR A 223 -6.50 -11.10 18.48
N ARG A 224 -7.33 -11.45 17.49
CA ARG A 224 -7.96 -12.78 17.42
C ARG A 224 -7.51 -13.65 16.27
N LEU A 225 -6.84 -13.08 15.28
CA LEU A 225 -6.32 -13.82 14.15
C LEU A 225 -5.44 -14.97 14.65
N PHE A 226 -4.41 -14.69 15.47
CA PHE A 226 -3.54 -15.76 15.95
C PHE A 226 -2.83 -15.38 17.26
N ASN A 227 -3.11 -16.13 18.33
CA ASN A 227 -2.64 -15.84 19.69
C ASN A 227 -1.10 -15.90 19.79
N LYS A 228 -0.42 -14.74 19.75
CA LYS A 228 0.82 -14.36 20.51
C LYS A 228 1.53 -13.09 20.00
N ARG A 229 1.09 -12.47 18.90
CA ARG A 229 1.53 -11.15 18.43
C ARG A 229 0.35 -10.33 17.89
N GLU A 230 0.43 -9.02 18.01
CA GLU A 230 -0.57 -8.09 17.43
C GLU A 230 -0.40 -8.10 15.91
N ILE A 231 -1.38 -8.68 15.23
CA ILE A 231 -1.56 -8.51 13.78
C ILE A 231 -2.36 -7.21 13.62
N SER A 232 -2.26 -6.54 12.48
CA SER A 232 -3.02 -5.33 12.17
C SER A 232 -3.30 -5.26 10.68
N LEU A 233 -4.39 -4.58 10.32
CA LEU A 233 -4.65 -4.20 8.95
C LEU A 233 -3.85 -2.94 8.62
N TRP A 234 -3.05 -3.00 7.57
CA TRP A 234 -2.23 -1.91 7.07
C TRP A 234 -2.75 -1.43 5.72
N VAL A 235 -2.66 -0.12 5.49
CA VAL A 235 -2.92 0.49 4.18
C VAL A 235 -1.60 0.99 3.63
N LEU A 236 -1.26 0.60 2.42
CA LEU A 236 0.01 0.93 1.79
C LEU A 236 -0.15 1.22 0.29
N ASN A 237 0.96 1.62 -0.33
CA ASN A 237 1.10 1.88 -1.75
C ASN A 237 0.15 2.98 -2.29
N PHE A 238 0.59 4.24 -2.19
CA PHE A 238 -0.17 5.42 -2.67
C PHE A 238 0.50 6.06 -3.90
N ASP A 239 1.35 5.32 -4.62
CA ASP A 239 2.17 5.86 -5.71
C ASP A 239 1.34 6.35 -6.91
N LYS A 240 0.16 5.76 -7.15
CA LYS A 240 -0.80 6.15 -8.19
C LYS A 240 -1.96 7.00 -7.69
N ALA A 241 -2.10 7.17 -6.38
CA ALA A 241 -3.18 7.98 -5.80
C ALA A 241 -2.99 9.46 -6.16
N VAL A 242 -4.09 10.16 -6.42
CA VAL A 242 -4.06 11.59 -6.70
C VAL A 242 -4.97 12.38 -5.77
N GLU A 243 -4.66 13.68 -5.63
CA GLU A 243 -5.53 14.62 -4.95
C GLU A 243 -6.88 14.76 -5.66
N THR A 244 -7.91 15.04 -4.86
CA THR A 244 -9.30 15.15 -5.29
C THR A 244 -9.95 16.38 -4.67
N GLU A 245 -10.90 16.94 -5.38
CA GLU A 245 -11.77 18.00 -4.90
C GLU A 245 -13.01 17.41 -4.24
N LEU A 246 -13.60 18.17 -3.30
CA LEU A 246 -14.88 17.84 -2.70
C LEU A 246 -16.03 18.16 -3.67
N SER A 247 -16.06 17.46 -4.80
CA SER A 247 -17.00 17.67 -5.90
C SER A 247 -17.67 16.36 -6.33
N ILE A 248 -18.88 16.47 -6.86
CA ILE A 248 -19.59 15.30 -7.43
C ILE A 248 -18.85 14.70 -8.62
N GLN A 249 -18.13 15.53 -9.39
CA GLN A 249 -17.37 15.09 -10.55
C GLN A 249 -16.24 14.14 -10.11
N ASP A 250 -15.47 14.51 -9.09
CA ASP A 250 -14.37 13.66 -8.60
C ASP A 250 -14.89 12.42 -7.89
N VAL A 251 -16.04 12.48 -7.21
CA VAL A 251 -16.70 11.27 -6.73
C VAL A 251 -16.91 10.27 -7.86
N HIS A 252 -17.40 10.72 -9.02
CA HIS A 252 -17.73 9.83 -10.14
C HIS A 252 -16.50 9.38 -10.92
N THR A 253 -15.56 10.28 -11.22
CA THR A 253 -14.45 9.98 -12.14
C THR A 253 -13.16 9.58 -11.45
N ARG A 254 -13.02 9.83 -10.14
CA ARG A 254 -11.83 9.46 -9.36
C ARG A 254 -12.17 8.37 -8.36
N LEU A 255 -12.98 8.69 -7.34
CA LEU A 255 -13.19 7.78 -6.20
C LEU A 255 -13.85 6.47 -6.64
N VAL A 256 -14.94 6.54 -7.41
CA VAL A 256 -15.60 5.31 -7.91
C VAL A 256 -14.68 4.54 -8.85
N ASN A 257 -13.87 5.22 -9.68
CA ASN A 257 -12.94 4.54 -10.58
C ASN A 257 -11.81 3.85 -9.81
N ALA A 258 -11.23 4.49 -8.80
CA ALA A 258 -10.23 3.90 -7.92
C ALA A 258 -10.80 2.69 -7.17
N PHE A 259 -12.02 2.77 -6.65
CA PHE A 259 -12.67 1.67 -5.96
C PHE A 259 -12.77 0.38 -6.80
N PHE A 260 -13.05 0.49 -8.10
CA PHE A 260 -13.11 -0.67 -9.01
C PHE A 260 -11.82 -0.95 -9.76
N GLY A 261 -10.92 0.03 -9.85
CA GLY A 261 -9.64 -0.06 -10.54
C GLY A 261 -8.54 -0.68 -9.69
N ASN A 262 -8.70 -0.68 -8.36
CA ASN A 262 -7.86 -1.47 -7.47
C ASN A 262 -8.23 -2.95 -7.58
N ASP A 263 -7.31 -3.83 -7.12
CA ASP A 263 -7.66 -5.22 -6.84
C ASP A 263 -8.86 -5.29 -5.88
N PRO A 264 -9.60 -6.41 -5.81
CA PRO A 264 -10.89 -6.49 -5.11
C PRO A 264 -10.76 -6.52 -3.57
N TYR A 265 -10.02 -5.58 -3.00
CA TYR A 265 -9.89 -5.34 -1.55
C TYR A 265 -11.24 -5.02 -0.92
N PHE A 266 -12.02 -4.15 -1.57
CA PHE A 266 -13.21 -3.56 -0.95
C PHE A 266 -14.44 -4.46 -1.06
N PRO A 267 -15.24 -4.60 0.03
CA PRO A 267 -16.52 -5.32 0.00
C PRO A 267 -17.42 -4.83 -1.13
N ARG A 268 -18.16 -5.75 -1.76
CA ARG A 268 -19.09 -5.42 -2.85
C ARG A 268 -20.52 -5.91 -2.56
N PRO A 269 -21.56 -5.12 -2.91
CA PRO A 269 -22.97 -5.49 -2.69
C PRO A 269 -23.39 -6.77 -3.41
N ASP A 270 -22.73 -7.10 -4.51
CA ASP A 270 -23.01 -8.26 -5.33
C ASP A 270 -22.31 -9.54 -4.88
N VAL A 271 -21.28 -9.43 -4.03
CA VAL A 271 -20.50 -10.55 -3.50
C VAL A 271 -21.05 -10.95 -2.14
N ASP A 272 -21.13 -10.02 -1.19
CA ASP A 272 -21.78 -10.23 0.10
C ASP A 272 -22.57 -8.98 0.53
N PRO A 273 -23.92 -9.00 0.42
CA PRO A 273 -24.78 -7.90 0.84
C PRO A 273 -24.71 -7.56 2.33
N LEU A 274 -24.45 -8.54 3.20
CA LEU A 274 -24.36 -8.33 4.65
C LEU A 274 -23.07 -7.60 4.98
N LEU A 275 -21.93 -8.10 4.50
CA LEU A 275 -20.63 -7.45 4.67
C LEU A 275 -20.61 -6.03 4.07
N TRP A 276 -21.23 -5.85 2.90
CA TRP A 276 -21.44 -4.53 2.31
C TRP A 276 -22.24 -3.58 3.22
N GLY A 277 -23.25 -4.09 3.93
CA GLY A 277 -24.00 -3.33 4.93
C GLY A 277 -23.11 -2.84 6.08
N HIS A 278 -22.20 -3.67 6.58
CA HIS A 278 -21.20 -3.27 7.58
C HIS A 278 -20.28 -2.17 7.03
N PHE A 279 -19.77 -2.37 5.81
CA PHE A 279 -18.90 -1.41 5.14
C PHE A 279 -19.57 -0.03 4.97
N ILE A 280 -20.79 0.05 4.44
CA ILE A 280 -21.48 1.35 4.25
C ILE A 280 -21.67 2.07 5.58
N ASN A 281 -22.15 1.36 6.61
CA ASN A 281 -22.40 1.96 7.92
C ASN A 281 -21.12 2.53 8.53
N ALA A 282 -20.00 1.81 8.36
CA ALA A 282 -18.68 2.19 8.81
C ALA A 282 -18.04 3.30 7.96
N TYR A 283 -18.38 3.40 6.67
CA TYR A 283 -17.84 4.42 5.77
C TYR A 283 -18.57 5.77 5.94
N LEU A 284 -19.90 5.77 5.94
CA LEU A 284 -20.70 7.00 5.93
C LEU A 284 -20.56 7.80 7.22
N ARG A 285 -20.51 7.14 8.38
CA ARG A 285 -20.43 7.80 9.69
C ARG A 285 -19.18 8.67 9.86
N PRO A 286 -17.94 8.16 9.68
CA PRO A 286 -16.73 8.98 9.72
C PRO A 286 -16.69 10.00 8.57
N SER A 287 -17.14 9.64 7.36
CA SER A 287 -17.21 10.57 6.23
C SER A 287 -17.99 11.84 6.57
N GLN A 288 -19.20 11.68 7.12
CA GLN A 288 -20.03 12.81 7.54
C GLN A 288 -19.38 13.61 8.69
N ALA A 289 -18.75 12.92 9.65
CA ALA A 289 -18.08 13.58 10.78
C ALA A 289 -16.89 14.44 10.31
N VAL A 290 -16.08 13.93 9.39
CA VAL A 290 -14.95 14.65 8.78
C VAL A 290 -15.45 15.89 8.04
N LEU A 291 -16.43 15.74 7.15
CA LEU A 291 -16.95 16.86 6.36
C LEU A 291 -17.58 17.94 7.26
N ARG A 292 -18.36 17.56 8.27
CA ARG A 292 -18.91 18.52 9.26
C ARG A 292 -17.81 19.26 10.01
N ARG A 293 -16.75 18.56 10.44
CA ARG A 293 -15.61 19.17 11.16
C ARG A 293 -14.84 20.16 10.27
N ARG A 294 -14.74 19.86 8.98
CA ARG A 294 -14.14 20.74 7.96
C ARG A 294 -15.02 21.96 7.64
N GLN A 295 -16.22 22.06 8.22
CA GLN A 295 -17.19 23.14 8.00
C GLN A 295 -17.58 23.31 6.52
N VAL A 296 -17.52 22.22 5.75
CA VAL A 296 -18.05 22.21 4.39
C VAL A 296 -19.57 22.03 4.45
N GLY A 297 -20.28 23.00 3.90
CA GLY A 297 -21.75 23.06 3.93
C GLY A 297 -22.38 22.68 2.59
N GLY A 298 -23.72 22.61 2.58
CA GLY A 298 -24.50 22.39 1.36
C GLY A 298 -24.37 20.98 0.78
N ASP A 299 -24.34 20.88 -0.54
CA ASP A 299 -24.36 19.62 -1.29
C ASP A 299 -23.12 18.73 -1.03
N THR A 300 -22.02 19.29 -0.50
CA THR A 300 -20.82 18.50 -0.17
C THR A 300 -21.10 17.42 0.88
N LEU A 301 -22.07 17.63 1.78
CA LEU A 301 -22.42 16.64 2.80
C LEU A 301 -23.10 15.38 2.24
N SER A 302 -23.60 15.42 1.00
CA SER A 302 -24.20 14.26 0.33
C SER A 302 -23.20 13.44 -0.49
N LEU A 303 -21.98 13.95 -0.74
CA LEU A 303 -20.97 13.26 -1.55
C LEU A 303 -20.61 11.84 -1.07
N PRO A 304 -20.52 11.56 0.25
CA PRO A 304 -20.30 10.19 0.71
C PRO A 304 -21.44 9.23 0.31
N GLN A 305 -22.68 9.71 0.35
CA GLN A 305 -23.82 8.91 -0.10
C GLN A 305 -23.79 8.72 -1.62
N GLU A 306 -23.48 9.79 -2.36
CA GLU A 306 -23.34 9.75 -3.82
C GLU A 306 -22.27 8.73 -4.26
N PHE A 307 -21.14 8.66 -3.56
CA PHE A 307 -20.11 7.65 -3.80
C PHE A 307 -20.68 6.23 -3.67
N ILE A 308 -21.35 5.92 -2.55
CA ILE A 308 -21.94 4.60 -2.30
C ILE A 308 -23.01 4.26 -3.34
N ASP A 309 -23.88 5.22 -3.67
CA ASP A 309 -24.95 5.02 -4.65
C ASP A 309 -24.38 4.69 -6.04
N ARG A 310 -23.26 5.31 -6.41
CA ARG A 310 -22.57 5.02 -7.68
C ARG A 310 -21.84 3.70 -7.69
N VAL A 311 -21.22 3.29 -6.58
CA VAL A 311 -20.67 1.94 -6.44
C VAL A 311 -21.77 0.89 -6.63
N VAL A 312 -22.91 1.04 -5.95
CA VAL A 312 -24.06 0.13 -6.10
C VAL A 312 -24.60 0.12 -7.53
N ALA A 313 -24.71 1.29 -8.18
CA ALA A 313 -25.17 1.37 -9.55
C ALA A 313 -24.23 0.66 -10.52
N LYS A 314 -22.91 0.79 -10.33
CA LYS A 314 -21.90 0.12 -11.16
C LYS A 314 -21.93 -1.40 -10.99
N CYS A 315 -21.98 -1.93 -9.77
CA CYS A 315 -22.15 -3.37 -9.52
C CYS A 315 -23.40 -3.96 -10.19
N LYS A 316 -24.51 -3.21 -10.22
CA LYS A 316 -25.74 -3.63 -10.93
C LYS A 316 -25.59 -3.63 -12.45
N LYS A 317 -24.84 -2.67 -12.99
CA LYS A 317 -24.56 -2.56 -14.42
C LYS A 317 -23.60 -3.65 -14.91
N ASP A 318 -22.60 -4.00 -14.10
CA ASP A 318 -21.63 -5.03 -14.44
C ASP A 318 -22.25 -6.44 -14.39
N LYS A 319 -23.32 -6.65 -13.60
CA LYS A 319 -24.19 -7.84 -13.72
C LYS A 319 -25.01 -7.93 -15.02
N LEU A 320 -25.08 -6.84 -15.80
CA LEU A 320 -25.68 -6.77 -17.12
C LEU A 320 -24.62 -6.75 -18.25
N TRP A 321 -23.33 -6.80 -17.89
CA TRP A 321 -22.23 -6.77 -18.84
C TRP A 321 -22.08 -8.11 -19.54
N ASP A 322 -22.29 -8.09 -20.86
CA ASP A 322 -22.12 -9.20 -21.78
C ASP A 322 -20.79 -8.99 -22.52
N PRO A 323 -19.70 -9.70 -22.16
CA PRO A 323 -18.40 -9.53 -22.82
C PRO A 323 -18.44 -9.77 -24.33
N GLU A 324 -19.44 -10.50 -24.86
CA GLU A 324 -19.59 -10.71 -26.30
C GLU A 324 -20.18 -9.51 -27.03
N LYS A 325 -20.86 -8.58 -26.33
CA LYS A 325 -21.48 -7.40 -26.96
C LYS A 325 -20.63 -6.14 -26.91
N ASP A 326 -19.75 -6.01 -25.91
CA ASP A 326 -18.97 -4.80 -25.67
C ASP A 326 -17.49 -4.91 -26.13
N ILE A 327 -17.07 -6.07 -26.66
CA ILE A 327 -15.85 -6.16 -27.48
C ILE A 327 -16.21 -5.88 -28.95
N ILE A 328 -16.41 -4.60 -29.26
CA ILE A 328 -16.19 -4.09 -30.61
C ILE A 328 -15.00 -3.15 -30.52
N PHE A 329 -13.80 -3.72 -30.67
CA PHE A 329 -12.63 -2.93 -31.00
C PHE A 329 -12.78 -2.47 -32.46
N GLY A 330 -13.04 -1.18 -32.63
CA GLY A 330 -12.84 -0.42 -33.87
C GLY A 330 -11.73 0.58 -33.68
#